data_AF-A0A167Z406-F1
#
_entry.id   AF-A0A167Z406-F1
#
_cell.length_a   1.000
_cell.length_b   1.000
_cell.length_c   1.000
_cell.angle_alpha   90.00
_cell.angle_beta   90.00
_cell.angle_gamma   90.00
#
_symmetry.space_group_name_H-M   'P 1'
#
loop_
_entity.id
_entity.type
_entity.pdbx_description
1 polymer ?
#
loop_
_entity_poly.entity_id
_entity_poly.type
_entity_poly.pdbx_seq_one_letter_code
_entity_poly.pdbx_strand_id
1 'polypeptide(L)' 'MQQIYAIRQAISKSLIAYYQRYVDEHSKAQLKQALVQYDRTLLVADNRRCEPKKFGGPGARARYQKSYR' A
#
# COMPACT_ATOMS: atom_id res chain seq x y z
N MET A 1 8.05 4.48 -9.10
CA MET A 1 6.62 4.16 -8.88
C MET A 1 6.23 4.04 -7.40
N GLN A 2 6.89 3.21 -6.57
CA GLN A 2 6.52 3.03 -5.14
C GLN A 2 6.53 4.32 -4.30
N GLN A 3 7.50 5.22 -4.52
CA GLN A 3 7.57 6.51 -3.83
C GLN A 3 6.35 7.40 -4.12
N ILE A 4 5.85 7.42 -5.36
CA ILE A 4 4.66 8.21 -5.73
C ILE A 4 3.42 7.72 -4.97
N TYR A 5 3.23 6.40 -4.89
CA TYR A 5 2.14 5.82 -4.10
C TYR A 5 2.25 6.16 -2.61
N ALA A 6 3.47 6.18 -2.06
CA ALA A 6 3.72 6.57 -0.68
C ALA A 6 3.38 8.05 -0.43
N ILE A 7 3.81 8.96 -1.32
CA ILE A 7 3.51 10.40 -1.22
C ILE A 7 2.01 10.64 -1.25
N ARG A 8 1.33 10.03 -2.23
CA ARG A 8 -0.13 10.07 -2.37
C ARG A 8 -0.84 9.62 -1.08
N GLN A 9 -0.40 8.50 -0.51
CA GLN A 9 -0.97 7.95 0.72
C GLN A 9 -0.72 8.87 1.93
N ALA A 10 0.45 9.50 2.01
CA ALA A 10 0.81 10.41 3.09
C ALA A 10 -0.07 11.67 3.09
N ILE A 11 -0.30 12.26 1.92
CA ILE A 11 -1.15 13.45 1.76
C ILE A 11 -2.61 13.14 2.14
N SER A 12 -3.16 12.02 1.67
CA SER A 12 -4.54 11.65 2.02
C SER A 12 -4.72 11.38 3.51
N LYS A 13 -3.74 10.73 4.16
CA LYS A 13 -3.78 10.49 5.61
C LYS A 13 -3.61 11.77 6.44
N SER A 14 -2.71 12.66 6.05
CA SER A 14 -2.47 13.92 6.78
C SER A 14 -3.70 14.83 6.73
N LEU A 15 -4.42 14.87 5.60
CA LEU A 15 -5.65 15.63 5.48
C LEU A 15 -6.73 15.13 6.45
N ILE A 16 -6.97 13.81 6.50
CA ILE A 16 -7.93 13.23 7.46
C ILE A 16 -7.50 13.51 8.91
N ALA A 17 -6.20 13.39 9.21
CA ALA A 17 -5.67 13.65 10.56
C ALA A 17 -5.82 15.12 10.98
N TYR A 18 -5.70 16.06 10.04
CA TYR A 18 -5.97 17.48 10.30
C TYR A 18 -7.43 17.72 10.67
N TYR A 19 -8.37 17.21 9.87
CA TYR A 19 -9.81 17.35 10.14
C TYR A 19 -10.24 16.69 11.44
N GLN A 20 -9.64 15.54 11.76
CA GLN A 20 -9.84 14.84 13.04
C GLN A 20 -9.48 15.70 14.26
N ARG A 21 -8.47 16.57 14.15
CA ARG A 21 -7.93 17.33 15.29
C ARG A 21 -8.45 18.76 15.37
N TYR A 22 -8.70 19.40 14.24
CA TYR A 22 -8.90 20.86 14.17
C TYR A 22 -10.24 21.30 13.59
N VAL A 23 -11.06 20.39 13.04
CA VAL A 23 -12.33 20.75 12.37
C VAL A 23 -13.50 20.06 13.06
N ASP A 24 -14.00 18.94 12.51
CA ASP A 24 -15.13 18.20 13.07
C ASP A 24 -15.20 16.77 12.50
N GLU A 25 -15.94 15.91 13.19
CA GLU A 25 -16.10 14.50 12.85
C GLU A 25 -16.92 14.26 11.58
N HIS A 26 -17.91 15.10 11.30
CA HIS A 26 -18.80 14.94 10.14
C HIS A 26 -18.03 15.20 8.83
N SER A 27 -17.31 16.31 8.75
CA SER A 27 -16.47 16.67 7.62
C SER A 27 -15.38 15.61 7.39
N LYS A 28 -14.76 15.11 8.46
CA LYS A 28 -13.78 14.01 8.39
C LYS A 28 -14.39 12.74 7.78
N ALA A 29 -15.60 12.36 8.18
CA ALA A 29 -16.28 11.16 7.70
C ALA A 29 -16.63 11.27 6.21
N GLN A 30 -17.14 12.44 5.77
CA GLN A 30 -17.42 12.71 4.35
C GLN A 30 -16.14 12.62 3.50
N LEU A 31 -15.05 13.26 3.94
CA LEU A 31 -13.74 13.20 3.27
C LEU A 31 -13.23 11.76 3.15
N LYS A 32 -13.32 10.99 4.24
CA LYS A 32 -12.91 9.59 4.25
C LYS A 32 -13.74 8.75 3.27
N GLN A 33 -15.06 8.97 3.22
CA GLN A 33 -15.95 8.24 2.32
C GLN A 33 -15.66 8.57 0.86
N ALA A 34 -15.45 9.84 0.52
CA ALA A 34 -15.06 10.28 -0.82
C ALA A 34 -13.72 9.67 -1.27
N LEU A 35 -12.70 9.67 -0.39
CA LEU A 35 -11.39 9.09 -0.70
C LEU A 35 -11.47 7.57 -0.89
N VAL A 36 -12.24 6.86 -0.06
CA VAL A 36 -12.42 5.40 -0.21
C VAL A 36 -13.21 5.04 -1.47
N GLN A 37 -14.22 5.84 -1.81
CA GLN A 37 -15.02 5.64 -3.03
C GLN A 37 -14.18 5.82 -4.29
N TYR A 38 -13.26 6.78 -4.29
CA TYR A 38 -12.32 6.98 -5.39
C TYR A 38 -11.25 5.88 -5.44
N ASP A 39 -10.47 5.71 -4.36
CA ASP A 39 -9.44 4.68 -4.28
C ASP A 39 -9.07 4.36 -2.82
N ARG A 40 -9.36 3.13 -2.39
CA ARG A 40 -9.05 2.63 -1.05
C ARG A 40 -7.56 2.68 -0.69
N THR A 41 -6.66 2.57 -1.68
CA THR A 41 -5.20 2.55 -1.45
C THR A 41 -4.63 3.93 -1.08
N LEU A 42 -5.43 4.99 -1.14
CA LEU A 42 -5.10 6.30 -0.58
C LEU A 42 -5.00 6.27 0.95
N LEU A 43 -5.75 5.37 1.59
CA LEU A 43 -5.80 5.29 3.05
C LEU A 43 -5.17 4.00 3.58
N VAL A 44 -5.31 2.89 2.86
CA VAL A 44 -4.77 1.58 3.26
C VAL A 44 -3.51 1.27 2.47
N ALA A 45 -2.43 0.87 3.15
CA ALA A 45 -1.17 0.54 2.50
C ALA A 45 -1.25 -0.83 1.83
N ASP A 46 -0.54 -0.98 0.71
CA ASP A 46 -0.35 -2.27 0.06
C ASP A 46 0.52 -3.18 0.95
N ASN A 47 0.03 -4.38 1.25
CA ASN A 47 0.73 -5.35 2.10
C ASN A 47 1.81 -6.12 1.34
N ARG A 48 1.85 -6.03 0.00
CA ARG A 48 2.76 -6.81 -0.83
C ARG A 48 4.22 -6.46 -0.53
N ARG A 49 5.03 -7.49 -0.31
CA ARG A 49 6.47 -7.42 -0.08
C ARG A 49 7.17 -8.47 -0.92
N CYS A 50 8.44 -8.22 -1.25
CA CYS A 50 9.25 -9.19 -1.97
C CYS A 50 9.44 -10.44 -1.09
N GLU A 51 9.07 -11.61 -1.61
CA GLU A 51 9.34 -12.88 -0.95
C GLU A 51 10.86 -13.13 -0.87
N PRO A 52 11.36 -13.69 0.26
CA PRO A 52 12.78 -14.00 0.40
C PRO A 52 13.22 -15.11 -0.58
N LYS A 53 14.48 -15.05 -1.03
CA LYS A 53 15.08 -16.09 -1.86
C LYS A 53 15.26 -17.40 -1.08
N LYS A 54 14.88 -18.52 -1.68
CA LYS A 54 15.13 -19.87 -1.15
C LYS A 54 16.35 -20.49 -1.86
N PHE A 55 17.12 -21.33 -1.17
CA PHE A 55 18.27 -22.05 -1.76
C PHE A 55 17.82 -22.96 -2.92
N GLY A 56 18.73 -23.31 -3.84
CA GLY A 56 18.44 -24.23 -4.95
C GLY A 56 17.83 -23.60 -6.21
N GLY A 57 18.00 -22.29 -6.38
CA GLY A 57 17.63 -21.59 -7.61
C GLY A 57 17.90 -20.08 -7.55
N PRO A 58 17.61 -19.34 -8.63
CA PRO A 58 17.93 -17.93 -8.71
C PRO A 58 16.97 -17.03 -7.92
N GLY A 59 15.71 -17.44 -7.68
CA GLY A 59 14.68 -16.57 -7.09
C GLY A 59 13.91 -17.16 -5.91
N ALA A 60 12.90 -16.43 -5.43
CA ALA A 60 12.02 -16.87 -4.33
C ALA A 60 11.32 -18.22 -4.62
N ARG A 61 10.94 -18.43 -5.90
CA ARG A 61 10.23 -19.64 -6.36
C ARG A 61 10.96 -20.41 -7.48
N ALA A 62 11.81 -19.75 -8.25
CA ALA A 62 12.56 -20.38 -9.33
C ALA A 62 13.57 -21.42 -8.81
N ARG A 63 13.67 -22.56 -9.49
CA ARG A 63 14.63 -23.65 -9.21
C ARG A 63 15.56 -23.84 -10.39
N TYR A 64 16.78 -24.34 -10.14
CA TYR A 64 17.67 -24.74 -11.22
C TYR A 64 17.06 -25.93 -11.99
N GLN A 65 17.19 -25.90 -13.31
CA GLN A 65 16.71 -26.97 -14.18
C GLN A 65 17.45 -28.27 -13.87
N LYS A 66 16.72 -29.38 -13.72
CA LYS A 66 17.28 -30.72 -13.51
C LYS A 66 17.38 -31.46 -14.84
N SER A 67 18.46 -32.22 -15.04
CA SER A 67 18.58 -33.26 -16.06
C SER A 67 18.54 -34.63 -15.40
N TYR A 68 17.72 -35.54 -15.93
CA TYR A 68 17.48 -36.88 -15.38
C TYR A 68 18.07 -38.01 -16.24
N ARG A 69 18.93 -37.63 -17.19
CA ARG A 69 19.55 -38.56 -18.12
C ARG A 69 20.52 -39.49 -17.41
#